data_AF-A0A7R9YLA5-F1
#
_entry.id   AF-A0A7R9YLA5-F1
#
_cell.length_a   1.000
_cell.length_b   1.000
_cell.length_c   1.000
_cell.angle_alpha   90.00
_cell.angle_beta   90.00
_cell.angle_gamma   90.00
#
_symmetry.space_group_name_H-M   'P 1'
#
loop_
_entity.id
_entity.type
_entity.pdbx_description
1 polymer ?
#
loop_
_entity_poly.entity_id
_entity_poly.type
_entity_poly.pdbx_seq_one_letter_code
_entity_poly.pdbx_strand_id
1 'polypeptide(L)'
;GRQGVWRSEMAPMHGAALGDVYKVVAALGGRLISIFDGQTEYALGVPVHAPAGEWLYACASYEDAVRAPLPRRSRLRLAPRAVLRCTAWGEQLVAAHGHAAKLATEWLCPEELLPMPLGYTTLVR
;
A
#
# COMPACT_ATOMS: atom_id res chain seq x y z
N GLY A 1 27.53 -7.17 -11.94
CA GLY A 1 26.82 -5.90 -11.70
C GLY A 1 25.98 -6.07 -10.46
N ARG A 2 26.23 -5.27 -9.43
CA ARG A 2 25.66 -5.44 -8.08
C ARG A 2 24.15 -5.17 -8.11
N GLN A 3 23.35 -6.23 -8.10
CA GLN A 3 21.95 -6.14 -7.68
C GLN A 3 21.97 -5.89 -6.18
N GLY A 4 21.40 -4.76 -5.75
CA GLY A 4 21.40 -4.32 -4.36
C GLY A 4 20.68 -5.34 -3.47
N VAL A 5 21.47 -6.07 -2.69
CA VAL A 5 21.02 -6.89 -1.57
C VAL A 5 20.61 -5.92 -0.45
N TRP A 6 19.38 -5.41 -0.50
CA TRP A 6 18.76 -4.63 0.59
C TRP A 6 17.58 -5.37 1.23
N ARG A 7 17.27 -6.59 0.79
CA ARG A 7 16.02 -7.29 1.14
C ARG A 7 16.02 -7.99 2.51
N SER A 8 17.06 -7.90 3.32
CA SER A 8 17.18 -8.84 4.46
C SER A 8 17.82 -8.32 5.75
N GLU A 9 18.29 -7.07 5.84
CA GLU A 9 18.97 -6.59 7.07
C GLU A 9 18.15 -5.61 7.94
N MET A 10 16.95 -5.21 7.52
CA MET A 10 16.03 -4.39 8.35
C MET A 10 14.75 -5.10 8.79
N ALA A 11 14.67 -6.42 8.61
CA ALA A 11 13.67 -7.26 9.28
C ALA A 11 14.44 -8.30 10.12
N PRO A 12 14.37 -8.31 11.48
CA PRO A 12 13.24 -7.91 12.33
C PRO A 12 13.61 -7.13 13.62
N MET A 13 13.06 -5.94 13.83
CA MET A 13 12.81 -5.42 15.19
C MET A 13 11.31 -5.40 15.56
N HIS A 14 10.42 -5.75 14.63
CA HIS A 14 8.98 -5.48 14.73
C HIS A 14 8.06 -6.69 14.39
N GLY A 15 8.58 -7.93 14.44
CA GLY A 15 7.80 -9.16 14.22
C GLY A 15 8.11 -9.90 12.91
N ALA A 16 7.41 -11.02 12.68
CA ALA A 16 7.58 -11.84 11.47
C ALA A 16 7.03 -11.12 10.23
N ALA A 17 7.70 -11.29 9.08
CA ALA A 17 7.18 -10.79 7.81
C ALA A 17 5.91 -11.55 7.43
N LEU A 18 4.86 -10.81 7.09
CA LEU A 18 3.58 -11.36 6.61
C LEU A 18 3.63 -11.74 5.12
N GLY A 19 4.65 -11.26 4.41
CA GLY A 19 4.87 -11.48 2.97
C GLY A 19 4.56 -10.24 2.12
N ASP A 20 4.47 -10.47 0.81
CA ASP A 20 4.14 -9.45 -0.17
C ASP A 20 2.64 -9.11 -0.09
N VAL A 21 2.33 -7.81 0.00
CA VAL A 21 0.97 -7.26 -0.03
C VAL A 21 0.89 -6.11 -1.02
N TYR A 22 -0.33 -5.68 -1.35
CA TYR A 22 -0.56 -4.70 -2.40
C TYR A 22 -1.39 -3.53 -1.89
N LYS A 23 -0.85 -2.32 -1.99
CA LYS A 23 -1.51 -1.10 -1.51
C LYS A 23 -1.88 -0.18 -2.66
N VAL A 24 -3.14 0.25 -2.71
CA VAL A 24 -3.57 1.31 -3.63
C VAL A 24 -3.26 2.68 -3.04
N VAL A 25 -2.62 3.54 -3.82
CA VAL A 25 -2.24 4.91 -3.46
C VAL A 25 -2.64 5.90 -4.56
N ALA A 26 -2.75 7.18 -4.20
CA ALA A 26 -2.89 8.27 -5.14
C ALA A 26 -1.52 8.67 -5.68
N ALA A 27 -1.39 8.82 -6.99
CA ALA A 27 -0.19 9.28 -7.67
C ALA A 27 -0.39 10.73 -8.13
N LEU A 28 0.22 11.69 -7.42
CA LEU A 28 0.03 13.12 -7.63
C LEU A 28 1.38 13.82 -7.77
N GLY A 29 1.69 14.34 -8.96
CA GLY A 29 2.93 15.10 -9.18
C GLY A 29 4.21 14.32 -8.82
N GLY A 30 4.23 13.01 -9.06
CA GLY A 30 5.34 12.12 -8.70
C GLY A 30 5.33 11.62 -7.25
N ARG A 31 4.37 12.04 -6.42
CA ARG A 31 4.22 11.61 -5.03
C ARG A 31 3.18 10.50 -4.90
N LEU A 32 3.42 9.58 -3.98
CA LEU A 32 2.55 8.43 -3.71
C LEU A 32 1.90 8.62 -2.33
N ILE A 33 0.61 8.95 -2.30
CA ILE A 33 -0.09 9.40 -1.10
C ILE A 33 -1.24 8.45 -0.77
N SER A 34 -1.49 8.20 0.51
CA SER A 34 -2.65 7.46 0.97
C SER A 34 -3.94 8.06 0.39
N ILE A 35 -4.73 7.22 -0.29
CA ILE A 35 -6.03 7.64 -0.83
C ILE A 35 -7.01 8.01 0.30
N PHE A 36 -6.86 7.38 1.46
CA PHE A 36 -7.80 7.49 2.56
C PHE A 36 -7.67 8.84 3.28
N ASP A 37 -6.52 9.11 3.89
CA ASP A 37 -6.24 10.31 4.67
C ASP A 37 -5.69 11.47 3.83
N GLY A 38 -5.14 11.23 2.65
CA GLY A 38 -4.55 12.25 1.78
C GLY A 38 -3.30 12.93 2.34
N GLN A 39 -2.65 12.35 3.35
CA GLN A 39 -1.51 12.92 4.08
C GLN A 39 -0.32 11.96 4.14
N THR A 40 -0.53 10.68 4.42
CA THR A 40 0.55 9.70 4.53
C THR A 40 1.20 9.48 3.17
N GLU A 41 2.49 9.77 3.06
CA GLU A 41 3.29 9.59 1.85
C GLU A 41 4.08 8.28 1.93
N TYR A 42 4.19 7.60 0.79
CA TYR A 42 4.88 6.33 0.62
C TYR A 42 6.06 6.53 -0.32
N ALA A 43 7.28 6.39 0.17
CA ALA A 43 8.48 6.37 -0.67
C ALA A 43 8.95 4.92 -0.86
N LEU A 44 9.47 4.60 -2.05
CA LEU A 44 10.02 3.28 -2.33
C LEU A 44 11.25 3.03 -1.45
N GLY A 45 11.31 1.85 -0.83
CA GLY A 45 12.36 1.44 0.10
C GLY A 45 12.28 2.10 1.48
N VAL A 46 11.24 2.88 1.77
CA VAL A 46 11.07 3.58 3.05
C VAL A 46 9.90 2.95 3.82
N PRO A 47 10.17 2.26 4.94
CA PRO A 47 9.12 1.72 5.78
C PRO A 47 8.22 2.82 6.35
N VAL A 48 6.92 2.52 6.40
CA VAL A 48 5.88 3.34 7.01
C VAL A 48 5.27 2.55 8.16
N HIS A 49 5.10 3.21 9.30
CA HIS A 49 4.48 2.66 10.50
C HIS A 49 3.13 3.34 10.77
N ALA A 50 2.12 2.56 11.16
CA ALA A 50 0.88 3.09 11.67
C ALA A 50 1.08 3.72 13.07
N PRO A 51 0.48 4.88 13.37
CA PRO A 51 0.37 5.35 14.74
C PRO A 51 -0.33 4.33 15.65
N ALA A 52 -0.09 4.40 16.96
CA ALA A 52 -0.73 3.51 17.92
C ALA A 52 -2.27 3.59 17.84
N GLY A 53 -2.92 2.43 17.66
CA GLY A 53 -4.37 2.34 17.49
C GLY A 53 -4.88 2.56 16.06
N GLU A 54 -3.98 2.75 15.10
CA GLU A 54 -4.28 2.84 13.67
C GLU A 54 -3.69 1.64 12.90
N TRP A 55 -4.12 1.50 11.64
CA TRP A 55 -3.69 0.39 10.78
C TRP A 55 -3.40 0.87 9.37
N LEU A 56 -2.37 0.29 8.76
CA LEU A 56 -2.13 0.40 7.32
C LEU A 56 -2.91 -0.71 6.62
N TYR A 57 -3.75 -0.32 5.67
CA TYR A 57 -4.53 -1.27 4.89
C TYR A 57 -3.86 -1.58 3.55
N ALA A 58 -3.86 -2.88 3.20
CA ALA A 58 -3.40 -3.44 1.94
C ALA A 58 -4.30 -4.61 1.50
N CYS A 59 -4.03 -5.19 0.34
CA CYS A 59 -4.70 -6.36 -0.21
C CYS A 59 -3.69 -7.51 -0.38
N ALA A 60 -4.17 -8.76 -0.37
CA ALA A 60 -3.32 -9.93 -0.53
C ALA A 60 -2.80 -10.11 -1.97
N SER A 61 -3.51 -9.58 -2.97
CA SER A 61 -3.12 -9.68 -4.39
C SER A 61 -3.19 -8.33 -5.10
N TYR A 62 -2.46 -8.23 -6.21
CA TYR A 62 -2.49 -7.06 -7.09
C TYR A 62 -3.89 -6.86 -7.69
N GLU A 63 -4.55 -7.95 -8.10
CA GLU A 63 -5.89 -7.94 -8.68
C GLU A 63 -6.92 -7.41 -7.68
N ASP A 64 -6.83 -7.83 -6.41
CA ASP A 64 -7.67 -7.31 -5.34
C ASP A 64 -7.43 -5.83 -5.11
N ALA A 65 -6.17 -5.38 -5.10
CA ALA A 65 -5.84 -3.97 -4.95
C ALA A 65 -6.45 -3.12 -6.08
N VAL A 66 -6.29 -3.55 -7.35
CA VAL A 66 -6.87 -2.83 -8.50
C VAL A 66 -8.39 -2.70 -8.38
N ARG A 67 -9.07 -3.76 -7.93
CA ARG A 67 -10.54 -3.84 -7.84
C ARG A 67 -11.10 -3.31 -6.52
N ALA A 68 -10.25 -3.02 -5.54
CA ALA A 68 -10.66 -2.68 -4.19
C ALA A 68 -11.58 -1.45 -4.19
N PRO A 69 -12.81 -1.55 -3.62
CA PRO A 69 -13.67 -0.39 -3.50
C PRO A 69 -13.05 0.61 -2.53
N LEU A 70 -12.97 1.86 -2.97
CA LEU A 70 -12.53 2.97 -2.13
C LEU A 70 -13.68 3.41 -1.21
N PRO A 71 -13.44 3.57 0.10
CA PRO A 71 -14.43 4.16 1.01
C PRO A 71 -14.93 5.51 0.49
N ARG A 72 -16.23 5.79 0.66
CA ARG A 72 -16.83 7.07 0.23
C ARG A 72 -16.13 8.29 0.85
N ARG A 73 -15.58 8.13 2.05
CA ARG A 73 -14.87 9.16 2.84
C ARG A 73 -13.39 9.35 2.48
N SER A 74 -12.85 8.63 1.49
CA SER A 74 -11.46 8.78 1.06
C SER A 74 -11.17 10.18 0.53
N ARG A 75 -10.17 10.87 1.09
CA ARG A 75 -9.85 12.26 0.72
C ARG A 75 -9.39 12.42 -0.72
N LEU A 76 -8.70 11.44 -1.28
CA LEU A 76 -8.17 11.47 -2.66
C LEU A 76 -8.89 10.46 -3.58
N ARG A 77 -10.19 10.25 -3.36
CA ARG A 77 -10.98 9.22 -4.07
C ARG A 77 -10.96 9.34 -5.61
N LEU A 78 -10.83 10.57 -6.13
CA LEU A 78 -10.83 10.86 -7.57
C LEU A 78 -9.43 11.07 -8.16
N ALA A 79 -8.38 10.99 -7.34
CA ALA A 79 -7.00 11.16 -7.79
C ALA A 79 -6.56 10.01 -8.72
N PRO A 80 -5.57 10.24 -9.61
CA PRO A 80 -4.91 9.16 -10.33
C PRO A 80 -4.38 8.13 -9.34
N ARG A 81 -4.48 6.84 -9.68
CA ARG A 81 -4.11 5.74 -8.79
C ARG A 81 -2.88 5.01 -9.27
N ALA A 82 -2.16 4.42 -8.32
CA ALA A 82 -1.14 3.42 -8.56
C ALA A 82 -1.28 2.29 -7.52
N VAL A 83 -0.65 1.15 -7.80
CA VAL A 83 -0.51 0.07 -6.81
C VAL A 83 0.95 -0.02 -6.39
N LEU A 84 1.19 -0.19 -5.11
CA LEU A 84 2.50 -0.52 -4.55
C LEU A 84 2.51 -2.00 -4.19
N ARG A 85 3.55 -2.72 -4.60
CA ARG A 85 3.91 -4.00 -3.97
C ARG A 85 4.73 -3.66 -2.72
N CYS A 86 4.32 -4.17 -1.58
CA CYS A 86 4.93 -3.87 -0.30
C CYS A 86 5.29 -5.14 0.45
N THR A 87 6.33 -5.07 1.27
CA THR A 87 6.55 -6.03 2.35
C THR A 87 5.77 -5.56 3.59
N ALA A 88 5.04 -6.46 4.26
CA ALA A 88 4.29 -6.15 5.49
C ALA A 88 4.86 -6.87 6.72
N TRP A 89 4.75 -6.24 7.89
CA TRP A 89 5.12 -6.80 9.19
C TRP A 89 4.15 -6.38 10.30
N GLY A 90 4.09 -7.18 11.36
CA GLY A 90 3.24 -6.93 12.52
C GLY A 90 2.00 -7.84 12.53
N GLU A 91 0.98 -7.48 13.29
CA GLU A 91 -0.25 -8.26 13.39
C GLU A 91 -1.09 -8.16 12.11
N GLN A 92 -1.66 -9.29 11.66
CA GLN A 92 -2.54 -9.37 10.51
C GLN A 92 -3.99 -9.50 10.98
N LEU A 93 -4.79 -8.46 10.75
CA LEU A 93 -6.24 -8.57 10.86
C LEU A 93 -6.83 -8.71 9.46
N VAL A 94 -7.44 -9.87 9.17
CA VAL A 94 -8.23 -10.07 7.95
C VAL A 94 -9.59 -9.43 8.17
N ALA A 95 -9.80 -8.24 7.62
CA ALA A 95 -11.09 -7.58 7.67
C ALA A 95 -11.98 -8.12 6.54
N ALA A 96 -12.89 -9.03 6.87
CA ALA A 96 -13.89 -9.56 5.94
C ALA A 96 -15.02 -8.52 5.71
N HIS A 97 -14.75 -7.47 4.93
CA HIS A 97 -15.77 -6.52 4.50
C HIS A 97 -15.73 -6.29 2.99
N GLY A 98 -16.55 -7.08 2.28
CA GLY A 98 -16.96 -6.86 0.89
C GLY A 98 -15.87 -7.09 -0.16
N HIS A 99 -16.06 -8.15 -0.96
CA HIS A 99 -15.43 -8.47 -2.27
C HIS A 99 -13.90 -8.43 -2.45
N ALA A 100 -13.10 -7.92 -1.52
CA ALA A 100 -11.64 -8.00 -1.55
C ALA A 100 -11.10 -8.21 -0.13
N ALA A 101 -10.21 -9.19 0.05
CA ALA A 101 -9.57 -9.45 1.33
C ALA A 101 -8.66 -8.26 1.68
N LYS A 102 -9.08 -7.45 2.65
CA LYS A 102 -8.26 -6.36 3.20
C LYS A 102 -7.44 -6.88 4.37
N LEU A 103 -6.15 -6.58 4.32
CA LEU A 103 -5.19 -6.84 5.37
C LEU A 103 -4.94 -5.53 6.10
N ALA A 104 -5.08 -5.53 7.42
CA ALA A 104 -4.54 -4.49 8.29
C ALA A 104 -3.17 -4.96 8.81
N THR A 105 -2.20 -4.05 8.79
CA THR A 105 -0.82 -4.26 9.23
C THR A 105 -0.28 -3.00 9.89
N GLU A 106 0.67 -3.16 10.81
CA GLU A 106 1.33 -2.05 11.50
C GLU A 106 2.40 -1.40 10.62
N TRP A 107 3.09 -2.23 9.82
CA TRP A 107 4.20 -1.79 8.98
C TRP A 107 3.98 -2.16 7.51
N LEU A 108 4.41 -1.25 6.63
CA LEU A 108 4.54 -1.49 5.18
C LEU A 108 5.84 -0.87 4.67
N CYS A 109 6.61 -1.60 3.88
CA CYS A 109 7.69 -1.05 3.07
C CYS A 109 7.31 -1.16 1.59
N PRO A 110 7.09 -0.04 0.89
CA PRO A 110 6.87 -0.05 -0.56
C PRO A 110 8.13 -0.49 -1.29
N GLU A 111 8.06 -1.59 -2.04
CA GLU A 111 9.20 -2.13 -2.79
C GLU A 111 9.18 -1.74 -4.26
N GLU A 112 7.98 -1.60 -4.82
CA GLU A 112 7.80 -1.45 -6.26
C GLU A 112 6.51 -0.70 -6.58
N LEU A 113 6.60 0.21 -7.56
CA LEU A 113 5.45 0.90 -8.14
C LEU A 113 4.93 0.10 -9.34
N LEU A 114 3.72 -0.42 -9.21
CA LEU A 114 3.02 -1.17 -10.25
C LEU A 114 2.04 -0.26 -10.99
N PRO A 115 1.91 -0.41 -12.33
CA PRO A 115 0.97 0.36 -13.12
C PRO A 115 -0.48 -0.04 -12.75
N MET A 116 -1.43 0.88 -12.95
CA MET A 116 -2.85 0.51 -12.98
C MET A 116 -3.25 0.05 -14.39
N PRO A 117 -4.17 -0.92 -14.54
CA PRO A 117 -4.70 -1.26 -15.86
C PRO A 117 -5.40 -0.06 -16.52
N LEU A 118 -5.39 -0.05 -17.87
CA LEU A 118 -6.08 0.94 -18.69
C LEU A 118 -7.56 1.09 -18.24
N GLY A 119 -8.01 2.33 -18.05
CA GLY A 119 -9.37 2.68 -17.59
C GLY A 119 -9.50 3.01 -16.11
N TYR A 120 -8.45 2.81 -15.30
CA TYR A 120 -8.42 3.22 -13.88
C TYR A 120 -7.79 4.61 -13.65
N THR A 121 -7.25 5.21 -14.72
CA THR A 121 -6.67 6.56 -14.75
C THR A 121 -7.77 7.62 -14.80
N THR A 122 -8.02 8.33 -13.70
CA THR A 122 -8.53 9.70 -13.79
C THR A 122 -7.34 10.61 -13.95
N LEU A 123 -6.98 10.87 -15.22
CA LEU A 123 -6.01 11.90 -15.62
C LEU A 123 -6.24 13.18 -14.81
N VAL A 124 -5.24 13.62 -14.05
CA VAL A 124 -5.11 15.03 -13.72
C VAL A 124 -3.88 15.48 -14.49
N ARG A 125 -4.15 16.19 -15.60
CA ARG A 125 -3.14 16.91 -16.37
C ARG A 125 -2.59 18.07 -15.56
#